data_AF-A0A2S8GPP8-F1
#
_entry.id   AF-A0A2S8GPP8-F1
#
_cell.length_a   1.000
_cell.length_b   1.000
_cell.length_c   1.000
_cell.angle_alpha   90.00
_cell.angle_beta   90.00
_cell.angle_gamma   90.00
#
_symmetry.space_group_name_H-M   'P 1'
#
loop_
_entity.id
_entity.type
_entity.pdbx_description
1 polymer ?
#
loop_
_entity_poly.entity_id
_entity_poly.type
_entity_poly.pdbx_seq_one_letter_code
_entity_poly.pdbx_strand_id
1 'polypeptide(L)'
;MIDPTAHPDEQTETDELLAAYLDNELSDTERAVVETRLAEDEAFRLRLDELDRTWDMLDTLPKADLDDENFVRTTVEMIAVQASQEIEQFRQKQSHSAATGQIGIALALVALIGAGYLLTQWALSRPDRVLVDNLPVVENIDEFEQIEEVQFLELLKDEGLFTGENSDES
;
A
#
# COMPACT_ATOMS: atom_id res chain seq x y z
N MET A 1 8.15 43.98 46.13
CA MET A 1 8.91 44.98 45.34
C MET A 1 10.01 44.20 44.66
N ILE A 2 9.81 43.83 43.39
CA ILE A 2 10.76 43.01 42.62
C ILE A 2 11.89 43.96 42.22
N ASP A 3 13.12 43.64 42.59
CA ASP A 3 14.30 44.38 42.16
C ASP A 3 14.50 44.18 40.64
N PRO A 4 14.34 45.22 39.81
CA PRO A 4 14.42 45.11 38.37
C PRO A 4 15.88 45.01 37.85
N THR A 5 16.88 44.92 38.74
CA THR A 5 18.31 44.83 38.36
C THR A 5 18.93 43.45 38.55
N ALA A 6 18.21 42.48 39.12
CA ALA A 6 18.68 41.10 39.15
C ALA A 6 18.66 40.51 37.73
N HIS A 7 19.82 40.08 37.23
CA HIS A 7 19.88 39.33 35.99
C HIS A 7 19.07 38.03 36.15
N PRO A 8 18.23 37.65 35.16
CA PRO A 8 17.37 36.48 35.25
C PRO A 8 18.14 35.18 35.53
N ASP A 9 19.42 35.13 35.17
CA ASP A 9 20.30 33.98 35.40
C ASP A 9 20.64 33.79 36.89
N GLU A 10 20.89 34.86 37.66
CA GLU A 10 21.31 34.77 39.08
C GLU A 10 20.17 34.35 40.02
N GLN A 11 18.94 34.79 39.75
CA GLN A 11 17.76 34.35 40.51
C GLN A 11 17.44 32.88 40.24
N THR A 12 17.57 32.45 38.98
CA THR A 12 17.36 31.05 38.58
C THR A 12 18.38 30.14 39.26
N GLU A 13 19.66 30.49 39.23
CA GLU A 13 20.71 29.72 39.94
C GLU A 13 20.46 29.67 41.46
N THR A 14 19.98 30.76 42.05
CA THR A 14 19.62 30.82 43.47
C THR A 14 18.44 29.89 43.79
N ASP A 15 17.40 29.88 42.94
CA ASP A 15 16.23 29.03 43.10
C ASP A 15 16.57 27.56 42.93
N GLU A 16 17.41 27.21 41.95
CA GLU A 16 17.91 25.85 41.74
C GLU A 16 18.70 25.35 42.96
N LEU A 17 19.58 26.19 43.52
CA LEU A 17 20.35 25.86 44.72
C LEU A 17 19.45 25.64 45.95
N LEU A 18 18.43 26.48 46.13
CA LEU A 18 17.47 26.36 47.24
C LEU A 18 16.54 25.14 47.05
N ALA A 19 16.11 24.85 45.83
CA ALA A 19 15.34 23.66 45.52
C ALA A 19 16.15 22.37 45.81
N ALA A 20 17.41 22.31 45.36
CA ALA A 20 18.30 21.20 45.66
C ALA A 20 18.58 21.05 47.17
N TYR A 21 18.57 22.15 47.93
CA TYR A 21 18.62 22.11 49.40
C TYR A 21 17.36 21.47 50.00
N LEU A 22 16.16 21.88 49.56
CA LEU A 22 14.88 21.31 50.00
C LEU A 22 14.76 19.81 49.69
N ASP A 23 15.19 19.41 48.48
CA ASP A 23 15.18 18.00 48.03
C ASP A 23 16.32 17.16 48.62
N ASN A 24 17.20 17.77 49.43
CA ASN A 24 18.37 17.15 50.04
C ASN A 24 19.38 16.57 49.03
N GLU A 25 19.48 17.18 47.84
CA GLU A 25 20.38 16.76 46.76
C GLU A 25 21.78 17.40 46.83
N LEU A 26 22.00 18.35 47.76
CA LEU A 26 23.31 18.98 47.95
C LEU A 26 24.32 18.06 48.64
N SER A 27 25.59 18.17 48.25
CA SER A 27 26.70 17.57 48.99
C SER A 27 26.86 18.23 50.38
N ASP A 28 27.54 17.56 51.30
CA ASP A 28 27.75 18.07 52.66
C ASP A 28 28.48 19.43 52.68
N THR A 29 29.41 19.63 51.75
CA THR A 29 30.13 20.90 51.59
C THR A 29 29.24 22.02 51.07
N GLU A 30 28.37 21.73 50.10
CA GLU A 30 27.45 22.73 49.54
C GLU A 30 26.36 23.09 50.56
N ARG A 31 25.83 22.08 51.26
CA ARG A 31 24.83 22.27 52.33
C ARG A 31 25.35 23.20 53.42
N ALA A 32 26.59 23.02 53.89
CA ALA A 32 27.20 23.89 54.90
C ALA A 32 27.34 25.36 54.43
N VAL A 33 27.63 25.57 53.15
CA VAL A 33 27.69 26.93 52.55
C VAL A 33 26.31 27.56 52.50
N VAL A 34 25.30 26.81 52.05
CA VAL A 34 23.90 27.26 52.00
C VAL A 34 23.37 27.61 53.40
N GLU A 35 23.64 26.76 54.40
CA GLU A 35 23.24 27.01 55.81
C GLU A 35 23.90 28.25 56.40
N THR A 36 25.19 28.48 56.10
CA THR A 36 25.88 29.70 56.52
C THR A 36 25.22 30.92 55.90
N ARG A 37 24.92 30.87 54.58
CA ARG A 37 24.24 31.97 53.88
C ARG A 37 22.82 32.20 54.40
N LEU A 38 22.07 31.15 54.71
CA LEU A 38 20.74 31.26 55.34
C LEU A 38 20.82 31.93 56.72
N ALA A 39 21.89 31.76 57.48
CA ALA A 39 22.05 32.42 58.77
C ALA A 39 22.29 33.94 58.64
N GLU A 40 22.97 34.37 57.57
CA GLU A 40 23.42 35.74 57.38
C GLU A 40 22.49 36.59 56.50
N ASP A 41 21.78 35.97 55.55
CA ASP A 41 20.98 36.64 54.53
C ASP A 41 19.47 36.47 54.77
N GLU A 42 18.78 37.58 55.06
CA GLU A 42 17.32 37.60 55.23
C GLU A 42 16.56 37.39 53.91
N ALA A 43 17.06 37.96 52.80
CA ALA A 43 16.39 37.82 51.50
C ALA A 43 16.47 36.37 51.00
N PHE A 44 17.60 35.70 51.23
CA PHE A 44 17.80 34.29 50.91
C PHE A 44 16.86 33.38 51.71
N ARG A 45 16.63 33.67 53.00
CA ARG A 45 15.64 32.97 53.82
C ARG A 45 14.20 33.18 53.35
N LEU A 46 13.84 34.41 53.03
CA LEU A 46 12.51 34.72 52.50
C LEU A 46 12.25 33.98 51.20
N ARG A 47 13.27 33.84 50.35
CA ARG A 47 13.15 33.06 49.12
C ARG A 47 12.92 31.58 49.41
N LEU A 48 13.67 30.97 50.33
CA LEU A 48 13.45 29.58 50.75
C LEU A 48 12.02 29.35 51.27
N ASP A 49 11.50 30.24 52.13
CA ASP A 49 10.11 30.18 52.64
C ASP A 49 9.05 30.28 51.52
N GLU A 50 9.32 31.06 50.48
CA GLU A 50 8.43 31.18 49.32
C GLU A 50 8.41 29.88 48.49
N LEU A 51 9.57 29.26 48.26
CA LEU A 51 9.66 27.96 47.57
C LEU A 51 8.96 26.86 48.38
N ASP A 52 9.24 26.77 49.68
CA ASP A 52 8.64 25.78 50.59
C ASP A 52 7.10 25.89 50.61
N ARG A 53 6.57 27.11 50.73
CA ARG A 53 5.12 27.35 50.66
C ARG A 53 4.52 26.96 49.31
N THR A 54 5.26 27.14 48.22
CA THR A 54 4.79 26.74 46.89
C THR A 54 4.68 25.22 46.79
N TRP A 55 5.62 24.48 47.37
CA TRP A 55 5.56 23.03 47.49
C TRP A 55 4.38 22.57 48.36
N ASP A 56 4.17 23.19 49.52
CA ASP A 56 3.00 22.92 50.36
C ASP A 56 1.68 23.11 49.59
N MET A 57 1.59 24.13 48.74
CA MET A 57 0.41 24.36 47.91
C MET A 57 0.20 23.24 46.89
N LEU A 58 1.27 22.67 46.32
CA LEU A 58 1.16 21.52 45.40
C LEU A 58 0.61 20.28 46.12
N ASP A 59 0.95 20.09 47.39
CA ASP A 59 0.42 19.00 48.20
C ASP A 59 -1.08 19.13 48.50
N THR A 60 -1.61 20.36 48.46
CA THR A 60 -3.06 20.59 48.59
C THR A 60 -3.86 20.26 47.33
N LEU A 61 -3.19 19.97 46.21
CA LEU A 61 -3.89 19.67 44.96
C LEU A 61 -4.75 18.40 45.09
N PRO A 62 -5.98 18.43 44.54
CA PRO A 62 -6.85 17.27 44.57
C PRO A 62 -6.19 16.11 43.84
N LYS A 63 -5.91 15.03 44.58
CA LYS A 63 -5.43 13.78 44.00
C LYS A 63 -6.61 13.11 43.31
N ALA A 64 -6.42 12.74 42.04
CA ALA A 64 -7.40 11.94 41.34
C ALA A 64 -7.55 10.60 42.07
N ASP A 65 -8.79 10.27 42.44
CA ASP A 65 -9.10 8.98 43.03
C ASP A 65 -9.04 7.93 41.91
N LEU A 66 -7.96 7.15 41.89
CA LEU A 66 -7.75 6.09 40.92
C LEU A 66 -8.54 4.82 41.26
N ASP A 67 -9.20 4.77 42.42
CA ASP A 67 -10.10 3.69 42.80
C ASP A 67 -11.47 3.82 42.11
N ASP A 68 -11.70 4.88 41.33
CA ASP A 68 -12.88 5.01 40.48
C ASP A 68 -12.83 4.01 39.31
N GLU A 69 -13.56 2.91 39.48
CA GLU A 69 -13.77 1.86 38.48
C GLU A 69 -14.19 2.42 37.09
N ASN A 70 -14.83 3.59 37.05
CA ASN A 70 -15.21 4.25 35.81
C ASN A 70 -14.01 4.74 34.97
N PHE A 71 -12.90 5.13 35.62
CA PHE A 71 -11.69 5.59 34.93
C PHE A 71 -11.01 4.45 34.16
N VAL A 72 -10.83 3.29 34.83
CA VAL A 72 -10.28 2.08 34.22
C VAL A 72 -11.21 1.56 33.12
N ARG A 73 -12.52 1.55 33.39
CA ARG A 73 -13.52 1.11 32.44
C ARG A 73 -13.50 1.91 31.14
N THR A 74 -13.44 3.24 31.22
CA THR A 74 -13.44 4.10 30.03
C THR A 74 -12.22 3.84 29.14
N THR A 75 -11.06 3.60 29.75
CA THR A 75 -9.81 3.29 29.01
C THR A 75 -9.93 1.93 28.29
N VAL A 76 -10.42 0.91 28.99
CA VAL A 76 -10.63 -0.42 28.39
C VAL A 76 -11.69 -0.38 27.29
N GLU A 77 -12.78 0.37 27.49
CA GLU A 77 -13.82 0.59 26.48
C GLU A 77 -13.25 1.28 25.22
N MET A 78 -12.38 2.29 25.38
CA MET A 78 -11.73 2.97 24.25
C MET A 78 -10.86 2.02 23.42
N ILE A 79 -10.07 1.16 24.08
CA ILE A 79 -9.24 0.15 23.41
C ILE A 79 -10.11 -0.86 22.66
N ALA A 80 -11.19 -1.32 23.28
CA ALA A 80 -12.12 -2.26 22.65
C ALA A 80 -12.78 -1.66 21.40
N VAL A 81 -13.17 -0.38 21.46
CA VAL A 81 -13.75 0.35 20.32
C VAL A 81 -12.74 0.47 19.17
N GLN A 82 -11.49 0.84 19.45
CA GLN A 82 -10.46 0.94 18.41
C GLN A 82 -10.19 -0.41 17.73
N ALA A 83 -10.07 -1.50 18.50
CA ALA A 83 -9.89 -2.84 17.95
C ALA A 83 -11.05 -3.27 17.04
N SER A 84 -12.29 -2.92 17.41
CA SER A 84 -13.47 -3.23 16.59
C SER A 84 -13.48 -2.46 15.26
N GLN A 85 -13.06 -1.19 15.27
CA GLN A 85 -12.98 -0.36 14.06
C GLN A 85 -11.91 -0.84 13.09
N GLU A 86 -10.76 -1.30 13.58
CA GLU A 86 -9.71 -1.88 12.73
C GLU A 86 -10.21 -3.14 12.01
N ILE A 87 -10.86 -4.05 12.72
CA ILE A 87 -11.44 -5.27 12.13
C ILE A 87 -12.47 -4.92 11.04
N GLU A 88 -13.30 -3.92 11.29
CA GLU A 88 -14.33 -3.49 10.34
C GLU A 88 -13.72 -2.84 9.09
N GLN A 89 -12.66 -2.04 9.23
CA GLN A 89 -11.90 -1.48 8.11
C GLN A 89 -11.21 -2.56 7.26
N PHE A 90 -10.64 -3.59 7.89
CA PHE A 90 -10.07 -4.74 7.16
C PHE A 90 -11.15 -5.50 6.38
N ARG A 91 -12.32 -5.73 6.97
CA ARG A 91 -13.46 -6.39 6.30
C ARG A 91 -13.99 -5.59 5.11
N GLN A 92 -14.14 -4.28 5.25
CA GLN A 92 -14.61 -3.42 4.15
C GLN A 92 -13.65 -3.42 2.97
N LYS A 93 -12.33 -3.37 3.21
CA LYS A 93 -11.33 -3.44 2.12
C LYS A 93 -11.30 -4.79 1.42
N GLN A 94 -11.57 -5.89 2.12
CA GLN A 94 -11.57 -7.24 1.54
C GLN A 94 -12.85 -7.56 0.76
N SER A 95 -13.99 -6.95 1.10
CA SER A 95 -15.29 -7.29 0.49
C SER A 95 -15.46 -6.78 -0.95
N HIS A 96 -14.74 -5.73 -1.36
CA HIS A 96 -14.91 -5.13 -2.69
C HIS A 96 -13.97 -5.67 -3.78
N SER A 97 -12.98 -6.50 -3.44
CA SER A 97 -11.94 -6.94 -4.40
C SER A 97 -12.16 -8.34 -4.99
N ALA A 98 -13.10 -9.13 -4.47
CA ALA A 98 -13.31 -10.50 -4.97
C ALA A 98 -14.15 -10.55 -6.26
N ALA A 99 -15.12 -9.65 -6.42
CA ALA A 99 -16.02 -9.65 -7.59
C ALA A 99 -15.35 -9.13 -8.87
N THR A 100 -14.42 -8.17 -8.76
CA THR A 100 -13.68 -7.61 -9.91
C THR A 100 -12.65 -8.60 -10.46
N GLY A 101 -12.09 -9.47 -9.62
CA GLY A 101 -11.16 -10.52 -10.04
C GLY A 101 -11.80 -11.56 -10.96
N GLN A 102 -13.07 -11.94 -10.70
CA GLN A 102 -13.77 -12.93 -11.52
C GLN A 102 -14.12 -12.39 -12.92
N ILE A 103 -14.49 -11.11 -13.02
CA ILE A 103 -14.76 -10.45 -14.30
C ILE A 103 -13.50 -10.38 -15.17
N GLY A 104 -12.34 -10.11 -14.56
CA GLY A 104 -11.04 -10.10 -15.25
C GLY A 104 -10.68 -11.48 -15.84
N ILE A 105 -10.92 -12.56 -15.10
CA ILE A 105 -10.67 -13.93 -15.58
C ILE A 105 -11.60 -14.29 -16.73
N ALA A 106 -12.89 -13.97 -16.64
CA ALA A 106 -13.85 -14.23 -17.70
C ALA A 106 -13.48 -13.47 -19.00
N LEU A 107 -13.08 -12.19 -18.90
CA LEU A 107 -12.60 -11.40 -20.03
C LEU A 107 -11.33 -11.99 -20.66
N ALA A 108 -10.37 -12.44 -19.84
CA ALA A 108 -9.15 -13.06 -20.33
C ALA A 108 -9.42 -14.36 -21.10
N LEU A 109 -10.36 -15.19 -20.62
CA LEU A 109 -10.78 -16.40 -21.31
C LEU A 109 -11.46 -16.08 -22.66
N VAL A 110 -12.35 -15.09 -22.70
CA VAL A 110 -12.98 -14.65 -23.95
C VAL A 110 -11.95 -14.12 -24.95
N ALA A 111 -10.96 -13.35 -24.48
CA ALA A 111 -9.87 -12.84 -25.32
C ALA A 111 -9.02 -13.97 -25.92
N LEU A 112 -8.71 -15.02 -25.14
CA LEU A 112 -8.00 -16.21 -25.60
C LEU A 112 -8.76 -16.94 -26.70
N ILE A 113 -10.08 -17.12 -26.53
CA ILE A 113 -10.94 -17.76 -27.54
C ILE A 113 -10.97 -16.91 -28.84
N GLY A 114 -11.13 -15.59 -28.71
CA GLY A 114 -11.15 -14.68 -29.85
C GLY A 114 -9.82 -14.64 -30.63
N ALA A 115 -8.69 -14.62 -29.90
CA ALA A 115 -7.36 -14.69 -30.50
C ALA A 115 -7.12 -16.03 -31.22
N GLY A 116 -7.56 -17.15 -30.63
CA GLY A 116 -7.52 -18.46 -31.27
C GLY A 116 -8.31 -18.47 -32.58
N TYR A 117 -9.56 -17.98 -32.56
CA TYR A 117 -10.41 -17.92 -33.75
C TYR A 117 -9.77 -17.09 -34.89
N LEU A 118 -9.21 -15.92 -34.57
CA LEU A 118 -8.52 -15.07 -35.55
C LEU A 118 -7.28 -15.75 -36.14
N LEU A 119 -6.47 -16.41 -35.32
CA LEU A 119 -5.30 -17.17 -35.78
C LEU A 119 -5.70 -18.32 -36.69
N THR A 120 -6.75 -19.06 -36.33
CA THR A 120 -7.28 -20.18 -37.12
C THR A 120 -7.83 -19.71 -38.46
N GLN A 121 -8.59 -18.61 -38.49
CA GLN A 121 -9.10 -18.05 -39.74
C GLN A 121 -7.97 -17.60 -40.67
N TRP A 122 -6.91 -16.97 -40.12
CA TRP A 122 -5.76 -16.53 -40.91
C TRP A 122 -4.94 -17.71 -41.47
N ALA A 123 -4.79 -18.77 -40.69
CA ALA A 123 -4.05 -19.96 -41.08
C ALA A 123 -4.79 -20.83 -42.10
N LEU A 124 -6.10 -21.04 -41.93
CA LEU A 124 -6.94 -21.86 -42.82
C LEU A 124 -7.32 -21.16 -44.13
N SER A 125 -7.35 -19.82 -44.17
CA SER A 125 -7.59 -19.08 -45.42
C SER A 125 -6.50 -19.28 -46.50
N ARG A 126 -5.34 -19.86 -46.14
CA ARG A 126 -4.28 -20.22 -47.10
C ARG A 126 -4.48 -21.57 -47.79
N PRO A 127 -4.72 -22.70 -47.08
CA PRO A 127 -4.96 -23.99 -47.71
C PRO A 127 -6.30 -24.10 -48.45
N ASP A 128 -7.34 -23.39 -48.01
CA ASP A 128 -8.66 -23.47 -48.66
C ASP A 128 -8.63 -22.95 -50.10
N ARG A 129 -7.78 -21.95 -50.40
CA ARG A 129 -7.59 -21.48 -51.78
C ARG A 129 -6.97 -22.54 -52.68
N VAL A 130 -6.03 -23.34 -52.16
CA VAL A 130 -5.40 -24.42 -52.94
C VAL A 130 -6.41 -25.52 -53.23
N LEU A 131 -7.32 -25.84 -52.29
CA LEU A 131 -8.36 -26.84 -52.49
C LEU A 131 -9.46 -26.37 -53.46
N VAL A 132 -9.79 -25.07 -53.45
CA VAL A 132 -10.74 -24.48 -54.40
C VAL A 132 -10.12 -24.36 -55.80
N ASP A 133 -8.86 -23.95 -55.92
CA ASP A 133 -8.16 -23.90 -57.21
C ASP A 133 -7.98 -25.29 -57.83
N ASN A 134 -7.72 -26.33 -57.01
CA ASN A 134 -7.57 -27.71 -57.47
C ASN A 134 -8.88 -28.51 -57.44
N LEU A 135 -10.02 -27.87 -57.15
CA LEU A 135 -11.33 -28.51 -57.11
C LEU A 135 -11.68 -29.23 -58.43
N PRO A 136 -11.42 -28.66 -59.63
CA PRO A 136 -11.72 -29.33 -60.89
C PRO A 136 -10.92 -30.63 -61.11
N VAL A 137 -9.73 -30.72 -60.52
CA VAL A 137 -8.85 -31.89 -60.61
C VAL A 137 -9.30 -32.99 -59.66
N VAL A 138 -9.74 -32.62 -58.45
CA VAL A 138 -10.23 -33.57 -57.44
C VAL A 138 -11.60 -34.12 -57.81
N GLU A 139 -12.48 -33.32 -58.42
CA GLU A 139 -13.81 -33.75 -58.83
C GLU A 139 -13.77 -34.79 -59.97
N ASN A 140 -12.82 -34.67 -60.89
CA ASN A 140 -12.70 -35.57 -62.04
C ASN A 140 -11.56 -36.60 -61.88
N ILE A 141 -11.19 -36.93 -60.63
CA ILE A 141 -10.05 -37.82 -60.37
C ILE A 141 -10.22 -39.21 -61.00
N ASP A 142 -11.45 -39.71 -61.07
CA ASP A 142 -11.81 -40.99 -61.69
C ASP A 142 -11.63 -40.97 -63.23
N GLU A 143 -11.82 -39.81 -63.86
CA GLU A 143 -11.58 -39.62 -65.30
C GLU A 143 -10.09 -39.53 -65.60
N PHE A 144 -9.31 -38.91 -64.70
CA PHE A 144 -7.87 -38.83 -64.83
C PHE A 144 -7.17 -40.18 -64.55
N GLU A 145 -7.73 -41.03 -63.67
CA GLU A 145 -7.22 -42.40 -63.45
C GLU A 145 -7.37 -43.32 -64.67
N GLN A 146 -8.35 -43.08 -65.54
CA GLN A 146 -8.53 -43.85 -66.78
C GLN A 146 -7.43 -43.60 -67.82
N ILE A 147 -6.66 -42.54 -67.65
CA ILE A 147 -5.55 -42.19 -68.54
C ILE A 147 -4.27 -42.73 -67.91
N GLU A 148 -4.00 -44.02 -68.15
CA GLU A 148 -2.95 -44.77 -67.46
C GLU A 148 -1.52 -44.22 -67.71
N GLU A 149 -1.29 -43.44 -68.77
CA GLU A 149 0.05 -42.92 -69.12
C GLU A 149 0.08 -41.44 -69.50
N VAL A 150 0.96 -40.68 -68.83
CA VAL A 150 1.22 -39.25 -69.11
C VAL A 150 1.73 -39.01 -70.54
N GLN A 151 2.43 -40.00 -71.12
CA GLN A 151 2.92 -39.91 -72.50
C GLN A 151 1.78 -39.80 -73.53
N PHE A 152 0.60 -40.37 -73.25
CA PHE A 152 -0.57 -40.27 -74.11
C PHE A 152 -1.15 -38.84 -74.15
N LEU A 153 -1.14 -38.15 -73.00
CA LEU A 153 -1.58 -36.75 -72.90
C LEU A 153 -0.62 -35.80 -73.61
N GLU A 154 0.69 -36.05 -73.54
CA GLU A 154 1.69 -35.28 -74.29
C GLU A 154 1.52 -35.45 -75.81
N LEU A 155 1.23 -36.67 -76.27
CA LEU A 155 0.99 -36.95 -77.68
C LEU A 155 -0.29 -36.28 -78.21
N LEU A 156 -1.36 -36.25 -77.42
CA LEU A 156 -2.60 -35.52 -77.71
C LEU A 156 -2.40 -34.00 -77.74
N LYS A 157 -1.47 -33.48 -76.94
CA LYS A 157 -1.11 -32.05 -76.92
C LYS A 157 -0.29 -31.66 -78.14
N ASP A 158 0.66 -32.49 -78.53
CA ASP A 158 1.47 -32.28 -79.74
C ASP A 158 0.62 -32.37 -81.02
N GLU A 159 -0.45 -33.18 -81.02
CA GLU A 159 -1.44 -33.25 -82.11
C GLU A 159 -2.46 -32.08 -82.11
N GLY A 160 -2.35 -31.14 -81.16
CA GLY A 160 -3.11 -29.88 -81.15
C GLY A 160 -4.61 -30.01 -80.80
N LEU A 161 -5.03 -31.14 -80.23
CA LEU A 161 -6.44 -31.44 -79.95
C LEU A 161 -6.99 -30.76 -78.69
N PHE A 162 -6.14 -30.14 -77.88
CA PHE A 162 -6.57 -29.26 -76.79
C PHE A 162 -6.76 -27.82 -77.31
N THR A 163 -7.73 -27.61 -78.19
CA THR A 163 -8.19 -26.26 -78.57
C THR A 163 -9.40 -25.90 -77.73
N GLY A 164 -9.12 -25.56 -76.47
CA GLY A 164 -10.07 -24.86 -75.61
C GLY A 164 -10.08 -23.39 -75.97
N GLU A 165 -11.20 -22.94 -76.52
CA GLU A 165 -11.55 -21.54 -76.76
C GLU A 165 -11.33 -20.71 -75.48
N ASN A 166 -10.22 -19.96 -75.41
CA ASN A 166 -10.02 -18.84 -74.49
C ASN A 166 -8.89 -17.97 -75.04
N SER A 167 -9.26 -17.09 -75.98
CA SER A 167 -8.52 -15.85 -76.23
C SER A 167 -9.24 -14.75 -75.46
N ASP A 168 -8.48 -14.11 -74.57
CA ASP A 168 -8.64 -12.73 -74.08
C ASP A 168 -9.83 -12.39 -73.17
N GLU A 169 -9.59 -12.43 -71.85
CA GLU A 169 -9.34 -11.22 -71.03
C GLU A 169 -9.37 -11.61 -69.54
N SER A 170 -8.21 -11.59 -68.87
CA SER A 170 -8.00 -11.24 -67.44
C SER A 170 -6.55 -11.49 -67.03
#